data_AF-A0A2N2NE13-F1
#
_entry.id   AF-A0A2N2NE13-F1
#
_cell.length_a   1.000
_cell.length_b   1.000
_cell.length_c   1.000
_cell.angle_alpha   90.00
_cell.angle_beta   90.00
_cell.angle_gamma   90.00
#
_symmetry.space_group_name_H-M   'P 1'
#
loop_
_entity.id
_entity.type
_entity.pdbx_description
1 polymer ?
#
loop_
_entity_poly.entity_id
_entity_poly.type
_entity_poly.pdbx_seq_one_letter_code
_entity_poly.pdbx_strand_id
1 'polypeptide(L)'
;MDNGIQALEIELMPNELDLYKQIPFSKKGVELTDEEIIKGSEASVLMVDSLLKRQAIPEVRLQYFINPLYNIHSKRSHKDIFEMNGTHGEDIFQRPHFWTYLYYWIHGPDLPKKAKQEFITLVSKEDYISGSDMPVFRNFVRAETRKYGLEPKEASEEFYKLALECGIVEHLARMIRDYVRAIK
;
A
#
# COMPACT_ATOMS: atom_id res chain seq x y z
N MET A 1 11.66 -18.66 13.93
CA MET A 1 11.18 -17.27 13.97
C MET A 1 9.83 -17.31 13.32
N ASP A 2 8.79 -17.05 14.09
CA ASP A 2 7.42 -17.07 13.61
C ASP A 2 7.30 -15.89 12.64
N ASN A 3 7.43 -16.14 11.33
CA ASN A 3 7.19 -15.16 10.27
C ASN A 3 5.67 -14.95 10.15
N GLY A 4 5.05 -14.66 11.31
CA GLY A 4 3.64 -14.44 11.47
C GLY A 4 3.22 -13.42 10.45
N ILE A 5 2.48 -13.89 9.46
CA ILE A 5 1.85 -13.05 8.45
C ILE A 5 1.03 -12.04 9.23
N GLN A 6 1.56 -10.81 9.34
CA GLN A 6 0.88 -9.71 9.98
C GLN A 6 -0.49 -9.60 9.32
N ALA A 7 -1.53 -9.36 10.12
CA ALA A 7 -2.85 -9.12 9.57
C ALA A 7 -2.72 -8.06 8.46
N LEU A 8 -3.10 -8.44 7.23
CA LEU A 8 -2.99 -7.55 6.07
C LEU A 8 -3.83 -6.27 6.24
N GLU A 9 -4.74 -6.25 7.20
CA GLU A 9 -5.60 -5.14 7.52
C GLU A 9 -5.49 -4.82 9.01
N ILE A 10 -5.39 -3.53 9.33
CA ILE A 10 -5.33 -3.04 10.70
C ILE A 10 -6.75 -3.00 11.26
N GLU A 11 -6.94 -3.53 12.47
CA GLU A 11 -8.18 -3.34 13.21
C GLU A 11 -8.30 -1.88 13.69
N LEU A 12 -9.39 -1.22 13.30
CA LEU A 12 -9.70 0.16 13.69
C LEU A 12 -10.49 0.19 14.99
N MET A 13 -10.06 1.04 15.93
CA MET A 13 -10.80 1.31 17.16
C MET A 13 -12.10 2.08 16.88
N PRO A 14 -13.10 2.08 17.78
CA PRO A 14 -14.38 2.77 17.54
C PRO A 14 -14.25 4.24 17.13
N ASN A 15 -13.35 4.98 17.78
CA ASN A 15 -13.04 6.37 17.43
C ASN A 15 -12.38 6.49 16.03
N GLU A 16 -11.51 5.55 15.67
CA GLU A 16 -10.86 5.51 14.36
C GLU A 16 -11.86 5.15 13.25
N LEU A 17 -12.84 4.31 13.53
CA LEU A 17 -13.94 4.00 12.60
C LEU A 17 -14.79 5.24 12.29
N ASP A 18 -15.02 6.10 13.28
CA ASP A 18 -15.77 7.34 13.08
C ASP A 18 -14.97 8.39 12.29
N LEU A 19 -13.65 8.43 12.47
CA LEU A 19 -12.76 9.23 11.61
C LEU A 19 -12.71 8.67 10.18
N TYR A 20 -12.59 7.35 10.03
CA TYR A 20 -12.52 6.67 8.74
C TYR A 20 -13.71 7.00 7.84
N LYS A 21 -14.94 7.05 8.40
CA LYS A 21 -16.16 7.39 7.66
C LYS A 21 -16.17 8.81 7.09
N GLN A 22 -15.36 9.71 7.63
CA GLN A 22 -15.29 11.11 7.19
C GLN A 22 -14.27 11.30 6.05
N ILE A 23 -13.38 10.34 5.83
CA ILE A 23 -12.36 10.40 4.79
C ILE A 23 -12.91 9.71 3.53
N PRO A 24 -12.94 10.39 2.37
CA PRO A 24 -13.60 9.87 1.17
C PRO A 24 -12.69 8.89 0.39
N PHE A 25 -12.26 7.80 1.03
CA PHE A 25 -11.37 6.79 0.43
C PHE A 25 -11.90 6.16 -0.87
N SER A 26 -13.22 5.98 -0.99
CA SER A 26 -13.86 5.30 -2.12
C SER A 26 -14.09 6.17 -3.36
N LYS A 27 -13.82 7.49 -3.27
CA LYS A 27 -14.16 8.46 -4.32
C LYS A 27 -13.02 8.69 -5.31
N LYS A 28 -12.41 7.62 -5.82
CA LYS A 28 -11.35 7.74 -6.84
C LYS A 28 -11.92 8.31 -8.14
N GLY A 29 -11.38 9.43 -8.60
CA GLY A 29 -11.80 10.08 -9.85
C GLY A 29 -13.14 10.82 -9.77
N VAL A 30 -13.69 10.99 -8.57
CA VAL A 30 -14.88 11.80 -8.31
C VAL A 30 -14.45 13.13 -7.71
N GLU A 31 -15.02 14.23 -8.20
CA GLU A 31 -14.79 15.55 -7.63
C GLU A 31 -15.39 15.63 -6.22
N LEU A 32 -14.58 16.08 -5.26
CA LEU A 32 -14.98 16.24 -3.87
C LEU A 32 -15.45 17.67 -3.64
N THR A 33 -16.45 17.83 -2.77
CA THR A 33 -16.83 19.18 -2.34
C THR A 33 -15.80 19.75 -1.36
N ASP A 34 -15.76 21.08 -1.23
CA ASP A 34 -14.90 21.74 -0.24
C ASP A 34 -15.18 21.24 1.19
N GLU A 35 -16.45 20.99 1.52
CA GLU A 35 -16.85 20.46 2.83
C GLU A 35 -16.30 19.04 3.06
N GLU A 36 -16.34 18.18 2.04
CA GLU A 36 -15.77 16.83 2.12
C GLU A 36 -14.24 16.86 2.26
N ILE A 37 -13.59 17.78 1.54
CA ILE A 37 -12.15 17.99 1.64
C ILE A 37 -11.77 18.42 3.05
N ILE A 38 -12.44 19.44 3.60
CA ILE A 38 -12.15 19.98 4.94
C ILE A 38 -12.34 18.88 6.00
N LYS A 39 -13.51 18.23 6.04
CA LYS A 39 -13.79 17.18 7.02
C LYS A 39 -12.83 15.99 6.90
N GLY A 40 -12.56 15.54 5.68
CA GLY A 40 -11.62 14.44 5.43
C GLY A 40 -10.19 14.80 5.84
N SER A 41 -9.79 16.06 5.68
CA SER A 41 -8.44 16.53 6.01
C SER A 41 -8.23 16.53 7.53
N GLU A 42 -9.18 17.07 8.28
CA GLU A 42 -9.16 17.06 9.74
C GLU A 42 -9.18 15.62 10.29
N ALA A 43 -10.08 14.78 9.75
CA ALA A 43 -10.20 13.39 10.16
C ALA A 43 -8.92 12.59 9.87
N SER A 44 -8.26 12.83 8.74
CA SER A 44 -6.99 12.18 8.38
C SER A 44 -5.87 12.48 9.38
N VAL A 45 -5.74 13.72 9.85
CA VAL A 45 -4.72 14.07 10.86
C VAL A 45 -4.95 13.32 12.16
N LEU A 46 -6.19 13.36 12.67
CA LEU A 46 -6.57 12.66 13.90
C LEU A 46 -6.41 11.14 13.77
N MET A 47 -6.69 10.60 12.59
CA MET A 47 -6.54 9.17 12.31
C MET A 47 -5.07 8.76 12.30
N VAL A 48 -4.20 9.53 11.62
CA VAL A 48 -2.75 9.27 11.61
C VAL A 48 -2.17 9.34 13.02
N ASP A 49 -2.53 10.36 13.80
CA ASP A 49 -2.08 10.51 15.19
C ASP A 49 -2.48 9.30 16.06
N SER A 50 -3.75 8.87 15.98
CA SER A 50 -4.25 7.69 16.70
C SER A 50 -3.47 6.42 16.33
N LEU A 51 -3.31 6.17 15.03
CA LEU A 51 -2.62 4.99 14.52
C LEU A 51 -1.13 4.96 14.92
N LEU A 52 -0.44 6.10 14.86
CA LEU A 52 0.96 6.21 15.23
C LEU A 52 1.17 6.05 16.74
N LYS A 53 0.35 6.70 17.58
CA LYS A 53 0.45 6.61 19.05
C LYS A 53 0.36 5.18 19.57
N ARG A 54 -0.48 4.36 18.94
CA ARG A 54 -0.64 2.95 19.31
C ARG A 54 0.23 1.99 18.49
N GLN A 55 1.11 2.50 17.62
CA GLN A 55 1.98 1.70 16.76
C GLN A 55 1.21 0.68 15.91
N ALA A 56 0.06 1.10 15.38
CA ALA A 56 -0.82 0.24 14.60
C ALA A 56 -0.26 -0.12 13.22
N ILE A 57 0.52 0.81 12.64
CA ILE A 57 0.92 0.75 11.24
C ILE A 57 2.13 -0.17 11.11
N PRO A 58 2.05 -1.24 10.27
CA PRO A 58 3.21 -2.06 9.97
C PRO A 58 4.38 -1.23 9.45
N GLU A 59 5.59 -1.49 9.96
CA GLU A 59 6.79 -0.72 9.63
C GLU A 59 7.05 -0.65 8.13
N VAL A 60 6.84 -1.74 7.40
CA VAL A 60 7.01 -1.78 5.93
C VAL A 60 6.12 -0.77 5.19
N ARG A 61 4.94 -0.44 5.74
CA ARG A 61 4.03 0.55 5.15
C ARG A 61 4.47 1.98 5.43
N LEU A 62 5.07 2.22 6.60
CA LEU A 62 5.75 3.49 6.90
C LEU A 62 6.96 3.65 5.97
N GLN A 63 7.78 2.61 5.83
CA GLN A 63 8.92 2.57 4.90
C GLN A 63 8.50 2.81 3.46
N TYR A 64 7.37 2.26 3.01
CA TYR A 64 6.82 2.56 1.68
C TYR A 64 6.65 4.06 1.47
N PHE A 65 6.22 4.80 2.49
CA PHE A 65 6.03 6.25 2.38
C PHE A 65 7.34 7.05 2.45
N ILE A 66 8.28 6.67 3.32
CA ILE A 66 9.46 7.48 3.65
C ILE A 66 10.77 7.03 2.98
N ASN A 67 10.82 5.81 2.45
CA ASN A 67 12.03 5.26 1.85
C ASN A 67 12.06 5.53 0.33
N PRO A 68 13.05 6.27 -0.19
CA PRO A 68 13.17 6.51 -1.63
C PRO A 68 13.30 5.24 -2.47
N LEU A 69 13.86 4.16 -1.92
CA LEU A 69 13.98 2.89 -2.64
C LEU A 69 12.61 2.27 -2.95
N TYR A 70 11.60 2.53 -2.13
CA TYR A 70 10.27 1.95 -2.31
C TYR A 70 9.38 2.78 -3.25
N ASN A 71 9.87 3.94 -3.71
CA ASN A 71 9.20 4.72 -4.75
C ASN A 71 9.76 4.39 -6.14
N ILE A 72 9.06 3.52 -6.87
CA ILE A 72 9.55 3.02 -8.16
C ILE A 72 9.70 4.11 -9.23
N HIS A 73 8.91 5.18 -9.12
CA HIS A 73 8.78 6.20 -10.15
C HIS A 73 9.70 7.41 -9.93
N SER A 74 10.44 7.46 -8.80
CA SER A 74 11.25 8.61 -8.41
C SER A 74 12.51 8.19 -7.67
N LYS A 75 13.51 9.08 -7.62
CA LYS A 75 14.67 8.94 -6.72
C LYS A 75 14.39 9.47 -5.31
N ARG A 76 13.17 9.93 -5.07
CA ARG A 76 12.71 10.56 -3.83
C ARG A 76 11.64 9.69 -3.20
N SER A 77 11.52 9.72 -1.87
CA SER A 77 10.41 9.06 -1.18
C SER A 77 9.07 9.70 -1.55
N HIS A 78 7.96 9.05 -1.19
CA HIS A 78 6.65 9.67 -1.36
C HIS A 78 6.51 10.92 -0.47
N LYS A 79 7.05 10.87 0.76
CA LYS A 79 7.14 12.05 1.66
C LYS A 79 7.89 13.22 1.02
N ASP A 80 9.07 12.96 0.45
CA ASP A 80 9.90 14.01 -0.19
C ASP A 80 9.15 14.71 -1.33
N ILE A 81 8.26 14.01 -2.04
CA ILE A 81 7.45 14.60 -3.11
C ILE A 81 6.45 15.62 -2.53
N PHE A 82 5.85 15.34 -1.37
CA PHE A 82 4.99 16.32 -0.68
C PHE A 82 5.80 17.55 -0.24
N GLU A 83 6.98 17.33 0.35
CA GLU A 83 7.84 18.41 0.85
C GLU A 83 8.38 19.29 -0.27
N MET A 84 8.73 18.69 -1.42
CA MET A 84 9.12 19.45 -2.61
C MET A 84 7.97 20.33 -3.15
N ASN A 85 6.72 19.90 -2.96
CA ASN A 85 5.53 20.65 -3.36
C ASN A 85 5.08 21.66 -2.28
N GLY A 86 5.92 21.93 -1.26
CA GLY A 86 5.69 22.94 -0.23
C GLY A 86 4.78 22.51 0.91
N THR A 87 4.51 21.21 1.09
CA THR A 87 3.76 20.68 2.24
C THR A 87 4.70 19.91 3.16
N HIS A 88 4.79 20.29 4.44
CA HIS A 88 5.82 19.79 5.34
C HIS A 88 5.24 19.17 6.61
N GLY A 89 5.96 18.19 7.18
CA GLY A 89 5.60 17.61 8.47
C GLY A 89 4.16 17.09 8.52
N GLU A 90 3.41 17.45 9.57
CA GLU A 90 2.04 17.00 9.80
C GLU A 90 1.04 17.58 8.79
N ASP A 91 1.34 18.71 8.14
CA ASP A 91 0.48 19.30 7.10
C ASP A 91 0.29 18.35 5.90
N ILE A 92 1.21 17.40 5.73
CA ILE A 92 1.11 16.34 4.72
C ILE A 92 -0.16 15.51 4.96
N PHE A 93 -0.48 15.21 6.22
CA PHE A 93 -1.61 14.36 6.59
C PHE A 93 -2.97 15.02 6.32
N GLN A 94 -2.99 16.34 6.11
CA GLN A 94 -4.19 17.08 5.72
C GLN A 94 -4.47 17.01 4.22
N ARG A 95 -3.53 16.54 3.39
CA ARG A 95 -3.69 16.63 1.93
C ARG A 95 -4.56 15.48 1.41
N PRO A 96 -5.53 15.74 0.52
CA PRO A 96 -6.30 14.66 -0.12
C PRO A 96 -5.43 13.61 -0.85
N HIS A 97 -4.33 14.05 -1.46
CA HIS A 97 -3.38 13.13 -2.10
C HIS A 97 -2.66 12.20 -1.11
N PHE A 98 -2.64 12.52 0.19
CA PHE A 98 -2.07 11.65 1.21
C PHE A 98 -3.00 10.47 1.53
N TRP A 99 -4.31 10.60 1.31
CA TRP A 99 -5.28 9.57 1.69
C TRP A 99 -5.08 8.23 0.99
N THR A 100 -4.45 8.19 -0.19
CA THR A 100 -4.08 6.91 -0.83
C THR A 100 -3.04 6.14 -0.01
N TYR A 101 -2.10 6.83 0.66
CA TYR A 101 -1.13 6.20 1.54
C TYR A 101 -1.78 5.81 2.87
N LEU A 102 -2.66 6.65 3.41
CA LEU A 102 -3.43 6.31 4.61
C LEU A 102 -4.32 5.07 4.38
N TYR A 103 -4.98 4.99 3.22
CA TYR A 103 -5.74 3.80 2.83
C TYR A 103 -4.86 2.55 2.82
N TYR A 104 -3.69 2.64 2.19
CA TYR A 104 -2.72 1.55 2.18
C TYR A 104 -2.24 1.19 3.59
N TRP A 105 -1.98 2.18 4.45
CA TRP A 105 -1.59 1.94 5.84
C TRP A 105 -2.64 1.10 6.57
N ILE A 106 -3.93 1.38 6.38
CA ILE A 106 -5.03 0.69 7.05
C ILE A 106 -5.28 -0.69 6.43
N HIS A 107 -5.48 -0.77 5.11
CA HIS A 107 -6.00 -1.97 4.44
C HIS A 107 -4.92 -2.87 3.82
N GLY A 108 -3.68 -2.39 3.76
CA GLY A 108 -2.62 -3.05 3.01
C GLY A 108 -2.89 -3.04 1.50
N PRO A 109 -2.28 -3.97 0.76
CA PRO A 109 -2.39 -3.99 -0.70
C PRO A 109 -3.84 -4.25 -1.12
N ASP A 110 -4.31 -3.46 -2.09
CA ASP A 110 -5.67 -3.53 -2.62
C ASP A 110 -5.77 -4.63 -3.69
N LEU A 111 -5.64 -5.88 -3.22
CA LEU A 111 -5.77 -7.09 -4.02
C LEU A 111 -6.86 -8.00 -3.43
N PRO A 112 -7.52 -8.83 -4.26
CA PRO A 112 -8.46 -9.83 -3.80
C PRO A 112 -7.85 -10.68 -2.65
N LYS A 113 -8.60 -10.85 -1.56
CA LYS A 113 -8.12 -11.56 -0.36
C LYS A 113 -7.49 -12.92 -0.68
N LYS A 114 -8.09 -13.66 -1.60
CA LYS A 114 -7.60 -14.97 -2.04
C LYS A 114 -6.27 -14.86 -2.83
N ALA A 115 -6.10 -13.87 -3.69
CA ALA A 115 -4.83 -13.61 -4.37
C ALA A 115 -3.72 -13.28 -3.36
N LYS A 116 -4.01 -12.47 -2.33
CA LYS A 116 -3.07 -12.16 -1.25
C LYS A 116 -2.64 -13.43 -0.51
N GLN A 117 -3.60 -14.26 -0.09
CA GLN A 117 -3.34 -15.50 0.63
C GLN A 117 -2.53 -16.51 -0.19
N GLU A 118 -2.86 -16.67 -1.47
CA GLU A 118 -2.12 -17.56 -2.37
C GLU A 118 -0.68 -17.06 -2.61
N PHE A 119 -0.48 -15.74 -2.76
CA PHE A 119 0.85 -15.16 -2.87
C PHE A 119 1.68 -15.36 -1.60
N ILE A 120 1.07 -15.13 -0.43
CA ILE A 120 1.74 -15.34 0.85
C ILE A 120 2.15 -16.81 1.01
N THR A 121 1.23 -17.73 0.69
CA THR A 121 1.52 -19.17 0.69
C THR A 121 2.65 -19.52 -0.26
N LEU A 122 2.74 -18.84 -1.41
CA LEU A 122 3.83 -19.03 -2.36
C LEU A 122 5.17 -18.57 -1.78
N VAL A 123 5.23 -17.42 -1.11
CA VAL A 123 6.44 -16.93 -0.45
C VAL A 123 6.87 -17.84 0.70
N SER A 124 5.92 -18.32 1.52
CA SER A 124 6.21 -19.15 2.69
C SER A 124 6.76 -20.55 2.38
N LYS A 125 6.81 -20.96 1.11
CA LYS A 125 7.40 -22.25 0.70
C LYS A 125 8.93 -22.22 0.64
N GLU A 126 9.51 -21.03 0.54
CA GLU A 126 10.93 -20.83 0.37
C GLU A 126 11.49 -20.11 1.59
N ASP A 127 12.67 -20.53 2.05
CA ASP A 127 13.37 -19.85 3.16
C ASP A 127 13.87 -18.46 2.73
N TYR A 128 14.18 -18.29 1.45
CA TYR A 128 14.61 -17.04 0.84
C TYR A 128 14.21 -16.98 -0.63
N ILE A 129 13.68 -15.83 -1.06
CA ILE A 129 13.31 -15.59 -2.46
C ILE A 129 14.49 -14.97 -3.21
N SER A 130 14.88 -15.63 -4.30
CA SER A 130 15.99 -15.23 -5.17
C SER A 130 15.53 -14.99 -6.62
N GLY A 131 16.46 -14.56 -7.46
CA GLY A 131 16.18 -14.34 -8.89
C GLY A 131 15.73 -15.61 -9.64
N SER A 132 16.12 -16.81 -9.20
CA SER A 132 15.69 -18.06 -9.85
C SER A 132 14.22 -18.38 -9.67
N ASP A 133 13.57 -17.77 -8.66
CA ASP A 133 12.18 -18.06 -8.30
C ASP A 133 11.20 -17.16 -9.08
N MET A 134 11.71 -16.09 -9.70
CA MET A 134 10.93 -15.11 -10.44
C MET A 134 10.05 -15.67 -11.57
N PRO A 135 10.42 -16.73 -12.30
CA PRO A 135 9.50 -17.37 -13.25
C PRO A 135 8.20 -17.87 -12.61
N VAL A 136 8.25 -18.37 -11.37
CA VAL A 136 7.06 -18.83 -10.63
C VAL A 136 6.17 -17.64 -10.27
N PHE A 137 6.75 -16.58 -9.69
CA PHE A 137 6.02 -15.35 -9.37
C PHE A 137 5.42 -14.71 -10.62
N ARG A 138 6.16 -14.65 -11.73
CA ARG A 138 5.69 -14.14 -13.02
C ARG A 138 4.43 -14.85 -13.48
N ASN A 139 4.43 -16.17 -13.45
CA ASN A 139 3.28 -16.97 -13.87
C ASN A 139 2.09 -16.73 -12.93
N PHE A 140 2.36 -16.72 -11.62
CA PHE A 140 1.35 -16.48 -10.60
C PHE A 140 0.66 -15.12 -10.76
N VAL A 141 1.40 -14.00 -10.70
CA VAL A 141 0.79 -12.66 -10.70
C VAL A 141 0.05 -12.37 -12.00
N ARG A 142 0.54 -12.89 -13.13
CA ARG A 142 -0.14 -12.77 -14.43
C ARG A 142 -1.40 -13.61 -14.52
N ALA A 143 -1.42 -14.78 -13.88
CA ALA A 143 -2.62 -15.61 -13.81
C ALA A 143 -3.67 -14.93 -12.91
N GLU A 144 -3.29 -14.48 -11.73
CA GLU A 144 -4.19 -13.83 -10.78
C GLU A 144 -4.75 -12.50 -11.31
N THR A 145 -3.92 -11.67 -11.96
CA THR A 145 -4.38 -10.42 -12.60
C THR A 145 -5.49 -10.70 -13.61
N ARG A 146 -5.33 -11.73 -14.47
CA ARG A 146 -6.35 -12.11 -15.46
C ARG A 146 -7.58 -12.74 -14.83
N LYS A 147 -7.38 -13.67 -13.90
CA LYS A 147 -8.43 -14.41 -13.19
C LYS A 147 -9.41 -13.47 -12.49
N TYR A 148 -8.91 -12.39 -11.90
CA TYR A 148 -9.71 -11.39 -11.20
C TYR A 148 -10.06 -10.16 -12.06
N GLY A 149 -9.65 -10.13 -13.33
CA GLY A 149 -9.91 -9.00 -14.23
C GLY A 149 -9.33 -7.67 -13.72
N LEU A 150 -8.20 -7.72 -13.02
CA LEU A 150 -7.59 -6.52 -12.44
C LEU A 150 -6.96 -5.67 -13.54
N GLU A 151 -7.04 -4.35 -13.39
CA GLU A 151 -6.37 -3.42 -14.30
C GLU A 151 -4.84 -3.52 -14.09
N PRO A 152 -4.04 -3.85 -15.13
CA PRO A 152 -2.62 -4.14 -14.95
C PRO A 152 -1.79 -3.02 -14.32
N LYS A 153 -2.06 -1.75 -14.65
CA LYS A 153 -1.30 -0.62 -14.10
C LYS A 153 -1.54 -0.49 -12.59
N GLU A 154 -2.78 -0.56 -12.14
CA GLU A 154 -3.15 -0.52 -10.72
C GLU A 154 -2.66 -1.77 -9.99
N ALA A 155 -2.98 -2.96 -10.50
CA ALA A 155 -2.60 -4.23 -9.90
C ALA A 155 -1.07 -4.36 -9.74
N SER A 156 -0.28 -3.79 -10.66
CA SER A 156 1.17 -3.86 -10.58
C SER A 156 1.72 -3.19 -9.31
N GLU A 157 1.17 -2.05 -8.90
CA GLU A 157 1.58 -1.35 -7.68
C GLU A 157 1.10 -2.10 -6.42
N GLU A 158 -0.07 -2.74 -6.48
CA GLU A 158 -0.57 -3.52 -5.34
C GLU A 158 0.20 -4.84 -5.15
N PHE A 159 0.59 -5.53 -6.22
CA PHE A 159 1.48 -6.69 -6.12
C PHE A 159 2.89 -6.31 -5.63
N TYR A 160 3.37 -5.11 -5.98
CA TYR A 160 4.63 -4.59 -5.44
C TYR A 160 4.55 -4.41 -3.92
N LYS A 161 3.52 -3.73 -3.43
CA LYS A 161 3.27 -3.55 -1.98
C LYS A 161 3.17 -4.89 -1.26
N LEU A 162 2.44 -5.85 -1.84
CA LEU A 162 2.31 -7.19 -1.26
C LEU A 162 3.66 -7.92 -1.18
N ALA A 163 4.50 -7.81 -2.21
CA ALA A 163 5.84 -8.38 -2.19
C ALA A 163 6.71 -7.78 -1.08
N LEU A 164 6.68 -6.46 -0.91
CA LEU A 164 7.37 -5.78 0.19
C LEU A 164 6.86 -6.24 1.56
N GLU A 165 5.53 -6.34 1.74
CA GLU A 165 4.92 -6.83 2.98
C GLU A 165 5.30 -8.27 3.31
N CYS A 166 5.58 -9.08 2.28
CA CYS A 166 6.08 -10.45 2.42
C CYS A 166 7.60 -10.52 2.64
N GLY A 167 8.29 -9.39 2.79
CA GLY A 167 9.74 -9.34 3.01
C GLY A 167 10.59 -9.59 1.76
N ILE A 168 9.99 -9.58 0.56
CA ILE A 168 10.75 -9.68 -0.69
C ILE A 168 11.54 -8.39 -0.88
N VAL A 169 12.85 -8.53 -1.12
CA VAL A 169 13.76 -7.41 -1.36
C VAL A 169 13.33 -6.56 -2.56
N GLU A 170 13.54 -5.24 -2.47
CA GLU A 170 12.97 -4.24 -3.40
C GLU A 170 13.17 -4.58 -4.88
N HIS A 171 14.38 -4.99 -5.28
CA HIS A 171 14.68 -5.23 -6.68
C HIS A 171 13.87 -6.41 -7.25
N LEU A 172 13.61 -7.46 -6.45
CA LEU A 172 12.76 -8.58 -6.85
C LEU A 172 11.28 -8.20 -6.81
N ALA A 173 10.86 -7.43 -5.80
CA ALA A 173 9.50 -6.89 -5.75
C ALA A 173 9.19 -6.03 -7.00
N ARG A 174 10.15 -5.23 -7.47
CA ARG A 174 10.05 -4.46 -8.71
C ARG A 174 9.90 -5.37 -9.95
N MET A 175 10.62 -6.49 -10.00
CA MET A 175 10.44 -7.47 -11.09
C MET A 175 9.01 -8.05 -11.11
N ILE A 176 8.45 -8.37 -9.95
CA ILE A 176 7.08 -8.87 -9.80
C ILE A 176 6.07 -7.88 -10.36
N ARG A 177 6.20 -6.60 -10.00
CA ARG A 177 5.41 -5.51 -10.57
C ARG A 177 5.50 -5.45 -12.09
N ASP A 178 6.71 -5.47 -12.62
CA ASP A 178 6.92 -5.30 -14.06
C ASP A 178 6.31 -6.47 -14.87
N TYR A 179 6.20 -7.66 -14.30
CA TYR A 179 5.48 -8.78 -14.90
C TYR A 179 3.98 -8.55 -15.05
N VAL A 180 3.36 -7.88 -14.07
CA VAL A 180 1.96 -7.46 -14.12
C VAL A 180 1.79 -6.33 -15.12
N ARG A 181 2.66 -5.31 -15.06
CA ARG A 181 2.60 -4.14 -15.96
C ARG A 181 2.82 -4.49 -17.44
N ALA A 182 3.48 -5.60 -17.73
CA ALA A 182 3.66 -6.13 -19.08
C ALA A 182 2.46 -6.95 -19.61
N ILE A 183 1.36 -7.04 -18.88
CA ILE A 183 0.09 -7.60 -19.38
C ILE A 183 -0.54 -6.58 -20.32
N LYS A 184 -0.99 -7.05 -21.48
CA LYS A 184 -1.72 -6.27 -22.48
C LYS A 184 -3.21 -6.50 -22.31
#